data_AF-A0A9E5NNJ8-F1
#
_entry.id   AF-A0A9E5NNJ8-F1
#
_cell.length_a   1.000
_cell.length_b   1.000
_cell.length_c   1.000
_cell.angle_alpha   90.00
_cell.angle_beta   90.00
_cell.angle_gamma   90.00
#
_symmetry.space_group_name_H-M   'P 1'
#
loop_
_entity.id
_entity.type
_entity.pdbx_description
1 polymer ?
#
loop_
_entity_poly.entity_id
_entity_poly.type
_entity_poly.pdbx_seq_one_letter_code
_entity_poly.pdbx_strand_id
1 'polypeptide(L)'
;MDKRTLYAGLMVGLLLLAVLGLFVDLWIHFDTYQRDLRTYYYAGRAFAAGLDPYDLGVLSNLASTPLALPFLYPPAVLPLFRLLSSLEFSTAYYLFLGLKIAVLILLLGCWKKDFLPEMGFAFLVFSLLAFNAAIYVDLRVGNISLVEQGLIWLSFSFLLRKRVLLYCLMILLAASFKLMPLLFLALLLLNEDKRRFIYLAGSLLLFLSVQALSFLLAPNLFRAFLNGLGGLDERGVVNPSTMAMLRDLLDLYE
;
A
#
# COMPACT_ATOMS: atom_id res chain seq x y z
N MET A 1 13.46 -40.50 -12.29
CA MET A 1 13.24 -39.14 -11.75
C MET A 1 12.80 -39.30 -10.30
N ASP A 2 13.46 -38.66 -9.34
CA ASP A 2 13.05 -38.71 -7.93
C ASP A 2 11.64 -38.13 -7.77
N LYS A 3 10.80 -38.76 -6.94
CA LYS A 3 9.44 -38.29 -6.62
C LYS A 3 9.46 -36.84 -6.16
N ARG A 4 10.49 -36.43 -5.40
CA ARG A 4 10.66 -35.03 -4.96
C ARG A 4 10.81 -34.06 -6.13
N THR A 5 11.61 -34.41 -7.14
CA THR A 5 11.79 -33.60 -8.36
C THR A 5 10.50 -33.52 -9.17
N LEU A 6 9.75 -34.62 -9.27
CA LEU A 6 8.45 -34.65 -9.95
C LEU A 6 7.43 -33.73 -9.26
N TYR A 7 7.29 -33.83 -7.93
CA TYR A 7 6.36 -32.99 -7.17
C TYR A 7 6.74 -31.52 -7.24
N ALA A 8 8.03 -31.19 -7.14
CA ALA A 8 8.51 -29.82 -7.30
C ALA A 8 8.19 -29.26 -8.69
N GLY A 9 8.40 -30.05 -9.76
CA GLY A 9 8.08 -29.63 -11.12
C GLY A 9 6.58 -29.39 -11.34
N LEU A 10 5.73 -30.29 -10.86
CA LEU A 10 4.27 -30.14 -10.93
C LEU A 10 3.80 -28.89 -10.18
N MET A 11 4.34 -28.68 -9.00
CA MET A 11 4.08 -27.52 -8.15
C MET A 11 4.45 -26.20 -8.86
N VAL A 12 5.65 -26.11 -9.42
CA VAL A 12 6.09 -24.94 -10.21
C VAL A 12 5.17 -24.70 -11.40
N GLY A 13 4.78 -25.77 -12.12
CA GLY A 13 3.83 -25.67 -13.24
C GLY A 13 2.48 -25.10 -12.81
N LEU A 14 1.92 -25.57 -11.69
CA LEU A 14 0.66 -25.06 -11.13
C LEU A 14 0.75 -23.60 -10.69
N LEU A 15 1.86 -23.18 -10.09
CA LEU A 15 2.08 -21.79 -9.72
C LEU A 15 2.14 -20.88 -10.96
N LEU A 16 2.86 -21.31 -12.00
CA LEU A 16 2.93 -20.55 -13.25
C LEU A 16 1.56 -20.44 -13.93
N LEU A 17 0.78 -21.52 -13.93
CA LEU A 17 -0.60 -21.49 -14.43
C LEU A 17 -1.50 -20.58 -13.59
N ALA A 18 -1.36 -20.57 -12.26
CA ALA A 18 -2.12 -19.68 -11.39
C ALA A 18 -1.76 -18.21 -11.62
N VAL A 19 -0.47 -17.90 -11.78
CA VAL A 19 0.01 -16.55 -12.12
C VAL A 19 -0.49 -16.13 -13.49
N LEU A 20 -0.40 -17.00 -14.50
CA LEU A 20 -0.94 -16.73 -15.84
C LEU A 20 -2.46 -16.52 -15.80
N GLY A 21 -3.19 -17.37 -15.07
CA GLY A 21 -4.63 -17.24 -14.86
C GLY A 21 -4.99 -15.91 -14.20
N LEU A 22 -4.21 -15.45 -13.23
CA LEU A 22 -4.36 -14.13 -12.63
C LEU A 22 -4.16 -13.01 -13.66
N PHE A 23 -3.13 -13.06 -14.49
CA PHE A 23 -2.92 -12.04 -15.53
C PHE A 23 -4.07 -12.00 -16.53
N VAL A 24 -4.55 -13.18 -16.95
CA VAL A 24 -5.71 -13.30 -17.85
C VAL A 24 -6.97 -12.74 -17.17
N ASP A 25 -7.20 -13.06 -15.90
CA ASP A 25 -8.32 -12.55 -15.10
C ASP A 25 -8.29 -11.02 -14.99
N LEU A 26 -7.11 -10.46 -14.67
CA LEU A 26 -6.89 -9.01 -14.60
C LEU A 26 -7.04 -8.30 -15.95
N TRP A 27 -6.75 -8.99 -17.05
CA TRP A 27 -6.92 -8.46 -18.40
C TRP A 27 -8.39 -8.47 -18.83
N ILE A 28 -9.08 -9.60 -18.63
CA ILE A 28 -10.50 -9.76 -18.99
C ILE A 28 -11.39 -8.81 -18.19
N HIS A 29 -11.10 -8.64 -16.89
CA HIS A 29 -11.90 -7.83 -15.98
C HIS A 29 -11.37 -6.41 -15.79
N PHE A 30 -10.59 -5.89 -16.75
CA PHE A 30 -9.98 -4.55 -16.75
C PHE A 30 -10.93 -3.43 -16.28
N ASP A 31 -12.19 -3.46 -16.74
CA ASP A 31 -13.17 -2.42 -16.43
C ASP A 31 -13.65 -2.43 -14.97
N THR A 32 -13.61 -3.60 -14.32
CA THR A 32 -14.15 -3.81 -12.97
C THR A 32 -13.09 -3.92 -11.88
N TYR A 33 -11.87 -4.28 -12.27
CA TYR A 33 -10.75 -4.45 -11.35
C TYR A 33 -9.99 -3.14 -11.13
N GLN A 34 -9.09 -3.17 -10.15
CA GLN A 34 -8.30 -2.03 -9.68
C GLN A 34 -9.12 -0.78 -9.30
N ARG A 35 -10.23 -1.00 -8.59
CA ARG A 35 -11.15 0.06 -8.13
C ARG A 35 -10.45 1.12 -7.26
N ASP A 36 -9.48 0.70 -6.45
CA ASP A 36 -8.71 1.63 -5.62
C ASP A 36 -7.80 2.49 -6.49
N LEU A 37 -7.10 1.89 -7.47
CA LEU A 37 -6.31 2.64 -8.45
C LEU A 37 -7.18 3.64 -9.21
N ARG A 38 -8.40 3.26 -9.59
CA ARG A 38 -9.34 4.17 -10.26
C ARG A 38 -9.59 5.41 -9.42
N THR A 39 -9.80 5.24 -8.11
CA THR A 39 -9.92 6.35 -7.17
C THR A 39 -8.67 7.22 -7.13
N TYR A 40 -7.48 6.61 -7.05
CA TYR A 40 -6.21 7.34 -7.03
C TYR A 40 -5.96 8.13 -8.33
N TYR A 41 -6.27 7.51 -9.47
CA TYR A 41 -6.13 8.10 -10.80
C TYR A 41 -7.03 9.33 -10.92
N TYR A 42 -8.31 9.23 -10.57
CA TYR A 42 -9.24 10.36 -10.67
C TYR A 42 -8.98 11.43 -9.60
N ALA A 43 -8.47 11.08 -8.43
CA ALA A 43 -7.95 12.07 -7.47
C ALA A 43 -6.79 12.87 -8.07
N GLY A 44 -5.87 12.20 -8.79
CA GLY A 44 -4.82 12.85 -9.57
C GLY A 44 -5.37 13.79 -10.66
N ARG A 45 -6.39 13.36 -11.40
CA ARG A 45 -7.08 14.18 -12.43
C ARG A 45 -7.75 15.40 -11.81
N ALA A 46 -8.49 15.23 -10.72
CA ALA A 46 -9.16 16.30 -10.01
C ALA A 46 -8.15 17.34 -9.53
N PHE A 47 -7.08 16.88 -8.87
CA PHE A 47 -5.99 17.75 -8.43
C PHE A 47 -5.31 18.49 -9.59
N ALA A 48 -5.08 17.81 -10.73
CA ALA A 48 -4.51 18.45 -11.92
C ALA A 48 -5.43 19.53 -12.51
N ALA A 49 -6.74 19.37 -12.39
CA ALA A 49 -7.76 20.30 -12.86
C ALA A 49 -8.09 21.41 -11.84
N GLY A 50 -7.46 21.42 -10.66
CA GLY A 50 -7.79 22.37 -9.58
C GLY A 50 -9.13 22.10 -8.89
N LEU A 51 -9.69 20.90 -9.06
CA LEU A 51 -10.90 20.43 -8.38
C LEU A 51 -10.54 19.74 -7.06
N ASP A 52 -11.53 19.55 -6.19
CA ASP A 52 -11.34 18.85 -4.92
C ASP A 52 -11.18 17.32 -5.14
N PRO A 53 -10.00 16.73 -4.88
CA PRO A 53 -9.77 15.29 -5.04
C PRO A 53 -10.37 14.47 -3.88
N TYR A 54 -10.88 15.09 -2.82
CA TYR A 54 -11.54 14.42 -1.69
C TYR A 54 -13.06 14.36 -1.83
N ASP A 55 -13.64 15.05 -2.82
CA ASP A 55 -15.07 15.02 -3.11
C ASP A 55 -15.42 13.84 -4.04
N LEU A 56 -16.18 12.87 -3.53
CA LEU A 56 -16.57 11.67 -4.27
C LEU A 56 -17.43 11.96 -5.50
N GLY A 57 -18.25 13.02 -5.46
CA GLY A 57 -19.06 13.48 -6.58
C GLY A 57 -18.18 14.03 -7.70
N VAL A 58 -17.16 14.82 -7.37
CA VAL A 58 -16.14 15.28 -8.32
C VAL A 58 -15.45 14.10 -8.99
N LEU A 59 -14.98 13.13 -8.20
CA LEU A 59 -14.28 11.96 -8.74
C LEU A 59 -15.19 11.12 -9.65
N SER A 60 -16.44 10.89 -9.24
CA SER A 60 -17.43 10.11 -10.02
C SER A 60 -17.80 10.81 -11.33
N ASN A 61 -17.93 12.14 -11.31
CA ASN A 61 -18.19 12.93 -12.51
C ASN A 61 -17.02 12.86 -13.50
N LEU A 62 -15.78 12.96 -13.02
CA LEU A 62 -14.59 12.80 -13.86
C LEU A 62 -14.45 11.38 -14.42
N ALA A 63 -14.92 10.38 -13.68
CA ALA A 63 -14.89 8.98 -14.10
C ALA A 63 -16.03 8.59 -15.05
N SER A 64 -17.04 9.46 -15.21
CA SER A 64 -18.30 9.14 -15.90
C SER A 64 -18.98 7.87 -15.35
N THR A 65 -18.70 7.52 -14.10
CA THR A 65 -19.24 6.34 -13.42
C THR A 65 -19.16 6.56 -11.91
N PRO A 66 -20.13 6.06 -11.12
CA PRO A 66 -20.07 6.15 -9.66
C PRO A 66 -18.81 5.48 -9.11
N LEU A 67 -18.00 6.22 -8.37
CA LEU A 67 -16.94 5.67 -7.53
C LEU A 67 -17.48 5.41 -6.13
N ALA A 68 -17.15 4.24 -5.57
CA ALA A 68 -17.64 3.83 -4.26
C ALA A 68 -16.73 4.26 -3.11
N LEU A 69 -15.46 4.60 -3.39
CA LEU A 69 -14.46 4.86 -2.38
C LEU A 69 -13.92 6.29 -2.51
N PRO A 70 -13.86 7.05 -1.40
CA PRO A 70 -13.21 8.35 -1.39
C PRO A 70 -11.69 8.20 -1.44
N PHE A 71 -11.00 9.26 -1.86
CA PHE A 71 -9.55 9.36 -1.72
C PHE A 71 -9.21 9.74 -0.26
N LEU A 72 -8.37 8.94 0.40
CA LEU A 72 -8.13 9.05 1.85
C LEU A 72 -6.66 9.25 2.22
N TYR A 73 -5.81 9.62 1.25
CA TYR A 73 -4.39 9.83 1.51
C TYR A 73 -4.05 11.31 1.72
N PRO A 74 -2.96 11.63 2.44
CA PRO A 74 -2.54 13.00 2.67
C PRO A 74 -2.34 13.79 1.36
N PRO A 75 -2.57 15.11 1.32
CA PRO A 75 -2.40 15.88 0.08
C PRO A 75 -0.97 15.85 -0.47
N ALA A 76 0.02 15.58 0.38
CA ALA A 76 1.42 15.43 0.01
C ALA A 76 1.67 14.36 -1.07
N VAL A 77 0.81 13.34 -1.20
CA VAL A 77 0.95 12.29 -2.24
C VAL A 77 0.17 12.59 -3.53
N LEU A 78 -0.67 13.63 -3.56
CA LEU A 78 -1.41 14.01 -4.77
C LEU A 78 -0.52 14.30 -5.99
N PRO A 79 0.68 14.94 -5.86
CA PRO A 79 1.58 15.12 -7.00
C PRO A 79 1.99 13.81 -7.69
N LEU A 80 2.15 12.72 -6.93
CA LEU A 80 2.45 11.40 -7.49
C LEU A 80 1.27 10.88 -8.32
N PHE A 81 0.04 10.98 -7.81
CA PHE A 81 -1.14 10.55 -8.54
C PHE A 81 -1.47 11.45 -9.72
N ARG A 82 -1.15 12.75 -9.64
CA ARG A 82 -1.21 13.65 -10.80
C ARG A 82 -0.31 13.16 -11.94
N LEU A 83 0.93 12.77 -11.64
CA LEU A 83 1.84 12.22 -12.64
C LEU A 83 1.30 10.92 -13.25
N LEU A 84 0.72 10.04 -12.44
CA LEU A 84 0.11 8.80 -12.95
C LEU A 84 -1.11 9.10 -13.84
N SER A 85 -1.90 10.11 -13.47
CA SER A 85 -3.14 10.51 -14.16
C SER A 85 -2.94 11.31 -15.45
N SER A 86 -1.71 11.72 -15.76
CA SER A 86 -1.39 12.35 -17.05
C SER A 86 -1.33 11.33 -18.19
N LEU A 87 -1.29 10.04 -17.86
CA LEU A 87 -1.38 8.93 -18.81
C LEU A 87 -2.84 8.56 -19.07
N GLU A 88 -3.09 7.81 -20.13
CA GLU A 88 -4.38 7.12 -20.29
C GLU A 88 -4.58 6.10 -19.16
N PHE A 89 -5.82 5.91 -18.73
CA PHE A 89 -6.14 5.01 -17.61
C PHE A 89 -5.64 3.58 -17.86
N SER A 90 -5.72 3.09 -19.10
CA SER A 90 -5.20 1.77 -19.49
C SER A 90 -3.69 1.66 -19.26
N THR A 91 -2.93 2.68 -19.61
CA THR A 91 -1.48 2.71 -19.40
C THR A 91 -1.17 2.81 -17.90
N ALA A 92 -1.87 3.67 -17.17
CA ALA A 92 -1.73 3.79 -15.72
C ALA A 92 -2.03 2.46 -15.00
N TYR A 93 -3.07 1.75 -15.44
CA TYR A 93 -3.47 0.43 -14.92
C TYR A 93 -2.35 -0.61 -15.07
N TYR A 94 -1.81 -0.77 -16.28
CA TYR A 94 -0.77 -1.78 -16.52
C TYR A 94 0.57 -1.39 -15.90
N LEU A 95 0.91 -0.11 -15.86
CA LEU A 95 2.11 0.37 -15.16
C LEU A 95 2.01 0.11 -13.66
N PHE A 96 0.88 0.42 -13.05
CA PHE A 96 0.68 0.20 -11.62
C PHE A 96 0.67 -1.29 -11.29
N LEU A 97 0.01 -2.12 -12.10
CA LEU A 97 0.08 -3.58 -11.96
C LEU A 97 1.52 -4.10 -12.07
N GLY A 98 2.26 -3.65 -13.07
CA GLY A 98 3.68 -3.99 -13.26
C GLY A 98 4.54 -3.59 -12.07
N LEU A 99 4.33 -2.39 -11.52
CA LEU A 99 4.98 -1.93 -10.28
C LEU A 99 4.67 -2.87 -9.12
N LYS A 100 3.41 -3.26 -8.92
CA LYS A 100 2.99 -4.16 -7.84
C LYS A 100 3.65 -5.53 -7.94
N ILE A 101 3.75 -6.08 -9.15
CA ILE A 101 4.44 -7.35 -9.38
C ILE A 101 5.94 -7.21 -9.11
N ALA A 102 6.57 -6.12 -9.56
CA ALA A 102 7.98 -5.86 -9.27
C ALA A 102 8.23 -5.75 -7.75
N VAL A 103 7.34 -5.06 -7.03
CA VAL A 103 7.40 -4.97 -5.56
C VAL A 103 7.20 -6.33 -4.92
N LEU A 104 6.27 -7.16 -5.40
CA LEU A 104 6.08 -8.51 -4.87
C LEU A 104 7.34 -9.37 -5.04
N ILE A 105 7.98 -9.32 -6.21
CA ILE A 105 9.23 -10.03 -6.47
C ILE A 105 10.33 -9.54 -5.51
N LEU A 106 10.44 -8.22 -5.34
CA LEU A 106 11.39 -7.62 -4.40
C LEU A 106 11.11 -8.08 -2.98
N LEU A 107 9.84 -8.07 -2.55
CA LEU A 107 9.39 -8.49 -1.22
C LEU A 107 9.77 -9.94 -0.95
N LEU A 108 9.44 -10.86 -1.87
CA LEU A 108 9.80 -12.27 -1.76
C LEU A 108 11.32 -12.48 -1.74
N GLY A 109 12.07 -11.74 -2.57
CA GLY A 109 13.52 -11.76 -2.57
C GLY A 109 14.12 -11.23 -1.26
N CYS A 110 13.54 -10.18 -0.70
CA CYS A 110 13.92 -9.61 0.59
C CYS A 110 13.68 -10.61 1.73
N TRP A 111 12.51 -11.23 1.76
CA TRP A 111 12.20 -12.31 2.70
C TRP A 111 13.18 -13.46 2.58
N LYS A 112 13.39 -14.01 1.38
CA LYS A 112 14.35 -15.12 1.15
C LYS A 112 15.75 -14.76 1.65
N LYS A 113 16.22 -13.54 1.37
CA LYS A 113 17.58 -13.14 1.66
C LYS A 113 17.85 -12.85 3.14
N ASP A 114 16.96 -12.09 3.78
CA ASP A 114 17.26 -11.51 5.09
C ASP A 114 16.44 -12.12 6.25
N PHE A 115 15.33 -12.81 5.96
CA PHE A 115 14.38 -13.26 6.99
C PHE A 115 14.11 -14.76 6.97
N LEU A 116 14.01 -15.37 5.80
CA LEU A 116 13.60 -16.75 5.57
C LEU A 116 14.49 -17.44 4.52
N PRO A 117 15.78 -17.72 4.82
CA PRO A 117 16.70 -18.41 3.90
C PRO A 117 16.19 -19.78 3.44
N GLU A 118 15.40 -20.46 4.27
CA GLU A 118 14.81 -21.78 3.96
C GLU A 118 13.45 -21.67 3.24
N MET A 119 13.06 -20.48 2.79
CA MET A 119 11.82 -20.30 2.03
C MET A 119 11.82 -21.22 0.81
N GLY A 120 10.92 -22.20 0.84
CA GLY A 120 10.64 -23.14 -0.23
C GLY A 120 9.33 -22.84 -0.94
N PHE A 121 9.03 -23.66 -1.95
CA PHE A 121 7.83 -23.49 -2.76
C PHE A 121 6.52 -23.48 -1.97
N ALA A 122 6.39 -24.33 -0.94
CA ALA A 122 5.20 -24.38 -0.10
C ALA A 122 4.89 -23.03 0.58
N PHE A 123 5.93 -22.27 0.94
CA PHE A 123 5.76 -20.94 1.51
C PHE A 123 5.26 -19.92 0.47
N LEU A 124 5.66 -20.06 -0.80
CA LEU A 124 5.17 -19.21 -1.88
C LEU A 124 3.67 -19.43 -2.12
N VAL A 125 3.24 -20.69 -2.16
CA VAL A 125 1.81 -21.03 -2.25
C VAL A 125 1.04 -20.53 -1.03
N PHE A 126 1.59 -20.76 0.17
CA PHE A 126 1.02 -20.23 1.40
C PHE A 126 0.84 -18.71 1.31
N SER A 127 1.86 -17.97 0.87
CA SER A 127 1.81 -16.50 0.78
C SER A 127 0.69 -15.99 -0.14
N LEU A 128 0.39 -16.72 -1.22
CA LEU A 128 -0.68 -16.35 -2.15
C LEU A 128 -2.09 -16.62 -1.58
N LEU A 129 -2.24 -17.62 -0.72
CA LEU A 129 -3.54 -18.07 -0.20
C LEU A 129 -3.82 -17.60 1.23
N ALA A 130 -2.78 -17.29 2.00
CA ALA A 130 -2.87 -16.89 3.39
C ALA A 130 -3.66 -15.58 3.56
N PHE A 131 -4.24 -15.43 4.76
CA PHE A 131 -4.97 -14.23 5.17
C PHE A 131 -6.05 -13.82 4.15
N ASN A 132 -6.89 -14.79 3.75
CA ASN A 132 -7.93 -14.60 2.73
C ASN A 132 -7.38 -14.13 1.38
N ALA A 133 -6.26 -14.74 0.94
CA ALA A 133 -5.56 -14.43 -0.29
C ALA A 133 -5.20 -12.93 -0.43
N ALA A 134 -4.68 -12.33 0.65
CA ALA A 134 -4.43 -10.89 0.73
C ALA A 134 -3.63 -10.32 -0.46
N ILE A 135 -2.60 -11.03 -0.93
CA ILE A 135 -1.80 -10.62 -2.11
C ILE A 135 -2.65 -10.61 -3.38
N TYR A 136 -3.45 -11.65 -3.61
CA TYR A 136 -4.35 -11.73 -4.77
C TYR A 136 -5.41 -10.62 -4.73
N VAL A 137 -6.05 -10.43 -3.57
CA VAL A 137 -7.06 -9.39 -3.39
C VAL A 137 -6.46 -8.02 -3.64
N ASP A 138 -5.29 -7.72 -3.08
CA ASP A 138 -4.59 -6.46 -3.27
C ASP A 138 -4.28 -6.19 -4.77
N LEU A 139 -3.76 -7.17 -5.50
CA LEU A 139 -3.51 -7.07 -6.94
C LEU A 139 -4.81 -6.80 -7.72
N ARG A 140 -5.90 -7.50 -7.36
CA ARG A 140 -7.22 -7.35 -7.99
C ARG A 140 -7.83 -5.98 -7.72
N VAL A 141 -7.78 -5.46 -6.49
CA VAL A 141 -8.41 -4.17 -6.14
C VAL A 141 -7.53 -2.96 -6.42
N GLY A 142 -6.23 -3.15 -6.65
CA GLY A 142 -5.30 -2.06 -7.00
C GLY A 142 -4.95 -1.17 -5.81
N ASN A 143 -4.94 -1.70 -4.59
CA ASN A 143 -4.57 -0.93 -3.39
C ASN A 143 -3.06 -0.60 -3.36
N ILE A 144 -2.65 0.42 -2.59
CA ILE A 144 -1.23 0.75 -2.40
C ILE A 144 -0.53 -0.16 -1.36
N SER A 145 -1.29 -1.02 -0.67
CA SER A 145 -0.80 -1.80 0.46
C SER A 145 0.37 -2.71 0.11
N LEU A 146 0.41 -3.33 -1.07
CA LEU A 146 1.60 -4.11 -1.45
C LEU A 146 2.85 -3.26 -1.64
N VAL A 147 2.73 -2.03 -2.14
CA VAL A 147 3.84 -1.06 -2.22
C VAL A 147 4.29 -0.66 -0.81
N GLU A 148 3.34 -0.37 0.08
CA GLU A 148 3.59 -0.08 1.49
C GLU A 148 4.34 -1.23 2.19
N GLN A 149 3.87 -2.47 2.03
CA GLN A 149 4.52 -3.66 2.59
C GLN A 149 5.93 -3.86 2.02
N GLY A 150 6.12 -3.65 0.71
CA GLY A 150 7.44 -3.68 0.10
C GLY A 150 8.42 -2.69 0.74
N LEU A 151 7.98 -1.45 0.97
CA LEU A 151 8.78 -0.41 1.64
C LEU A 151 9.10 -0.79 3.09
N ILE A 152 8.11 -1.27 3.85
CA ILE A 152 8.29 -1.66 5.25
C ILE A 152 9.30 -2.81 5.37
N TRP A 153 9.14 -3.89 4.61
CA TRP A 153 10.04 -5.04 4.69
C TRP A 153 11.45 -4.72 4.20
N LEU A 154 11.57 -3.91 3.14
CA LEU A 154 12.86 -3.40 2.69
C LEU A 154 13.52 -2.52 3.76
N SER A 155 12.73 -1.72 4.50
CA SER A 155 13.24 -0.95 5.63
C SER A 155 13.85 -1.88 6.68
N PHE A 156 13.16 -2.96 7.07
CA PHE A 156 13.67 -3.90 8.07
C PHE A 156 14.96 -4.58 7.60
N SER A 157 15.06 -4.93 6.31
CA SER A 157 16.32 -5.41 5.72
C SER A 157 17.46 -4.40 5.89
N PHE A 158 17.21 -3.10 5.68
CA PHE A 158 18.21 -2.07 5.92
C PHE A 158 18.57 -1.93 7.40
N LEU A 159 17.61 -2.04 8.30
CA LEU A 159 17.85 -2.00 9.74
C LEU A 159 18.76 -3.16 10.19
N LEU A 160 18.47 -4.38 9.74
CA LEU A 160 19.30 -5.58 10.01
C LEU A 160 20.74 -5.40 9.52
N ARG A 161 20.92 -4.70 8.40
CA ARG A 161 22.24 -4.39 7.81
C ARG A 161 22.88 -3.11 8.37
N LYS A 162 22.36 -2.57 9.48
CA LYS A 162 22.85 -1.34 10.14
C LYS A 162 22.83 -0.10 9.23
N ARG A 163 22.01 -0.09 8.17
CA ARG A 163 21.81 1.07 7.27
C ARG A 163 20.63 1.91 7.76
N VAL A 164 20.79 2.53 8.94
CA VAL A 164 19.70 3.19 9.69
C VAL A 164 19.02 4.32 8.91
N LEU A 165 19.78 5.11 8.15
CA LEU A 165 19.21 6.19 7.32
C LEU A 165 18.25 5.64 6.26
N LEU A 166 18.63 4.57 5.55
CA LEU A 166 17.78 3.97 4.52
C LEU A 166 16.52 3.35 5.13
N TYR A 167 16.66 2.71 6.30
CA TYR A 167 15.52 2.23 7.07
C TYR A 167 14.52 3.38 7.35
N CYS A 168 14.99 4.52 7.86
CA CYS A 168 14.15 5.68 8.14
C CYS A 168 13.46 6.21 6.87
N LEU A 169 14.22 6.36 5.78
CA LEU A 169 13.68 6.86 4.51
C LEU A 169 12.56 5.95 3.98
N MET A 170 12.73 4.62 4.02
CA MET A 170 11.69 3.69 3.56
C MET A 170 10.44 3.75 4.43
N ILE A 171 10.59 3.86 5.76
CA ILE A 171 9.45 4.05 6.67
C ILE A 171 8.72 5.37 6.39
N LEU A 172 9.46 6.47 6.18
CA LEU A 172 8.85 7.76 5.84
C LEU A 172 8.12 7.76 4.50
N LEU A 173 8.66 7.05 3.49
CA LEU A 173 7.97 6.87 2.22
C LEU A 173 6.68 6.06 2.38
N ALA A 174 6.70 4.95 3.14
CA ALA A 174 5.49 4.20 3.45
C ALA A 174 4.48 5.07 4.24
N ALA A 175 4.99 5.84 5.21
CA ALA A 175 4.22 6.72 6.07
C ALA A 175 3.50 7.86 5.31
N SER A 176 4.02 8.24 4.15
CA SER A 176 3.42 9.28 3.31
C SER A 176 2.06 8.88 2.75
N PHE A 177 1.82 7.56 2.59
CA PHE A 177 0.52 7.03 2.18
C PHE A 177 -0.38 6.78 3.39
N LYS A 178 0.10 6.05 4.40
CA LYS A 178 -0.66 5.74 5.62
C LYS A 178 0.17 6.07 6.83
N LEU A 179 -0.42 6.53 7.93
CA LEU A 179 0.36 6.97 9.10
C LEU A 179 0.99 5.83 9.92
N MET A 180 0.37 4.65 9.93
CA MET A 180 0.76 3.52 10.80
C MET A 180 2.22 3.06 10.69
N PRO A 181 2.88 3.03 9.51
CA PRO A 181 4.28 2.68 9.38
C PRO A 181 5.22 3.53 10.26
N LEU A 182 4.85 4.75 10.66
CA LEU A 182 5.66 5.57 11.59
C LEU A 182 5.92 4.89 12.92
N LEU A 183 4.99 4.03 13.39
CA LEU A 183 5.17 3.27 14.63
C LEU A 183 6.42 2.40 14.58
N PHE A 184 6.81 1.93 13.39
CA PHE A 184 8.02 1.12 13.26
C PHE A 184 9.27 1.90 13.62
N LEU A 185 9.33 3.24 13.49
CA LEU A 185 10.48 4.04 13.92
C LEU A 185 10.87 3.81 15.39
N ALA A 186 9.92 3.37 16.23
CA ALA A 186 10.19 2.99 17.62
C ALA A 186 11.23 1.84 17.73
N LEU A 187 11.42 1.02 16.70
CA LEU A 187 12.47 0.00 16.65
C LEU A 187 13.89 0.60 16.74
N LEU A 188 14.06 1.89 16.43
CA LEU A 188 15.33 2.59 16.66
C LEU A 188 15.70 2.67 18.14
N LEU A 189 14.72 2.62 19.05
CA LEU A 189 14.99 2.61 20.49
C LEU A 189 15.74 1.33 20.92
N LEU A 190 15.56 0.24 20.18
CA LEU A 190 16.22 -1.04 20.39
C LEU A 190 17.52 -1.18 19.58
N ASN A 191 17.82 -0.22 18.69
CA ASN A 191 18.99 -0.27 17.84
C ASN A 191 20.26 0.17 18.58
N GLU A 192 21.41 -0.42 18.27
CA GLU A 192 22.69 -0.12 18.94
C GLU A 192 23.41 1.13 18.39
N ASP A 193 22.93 1.74 17.30
CA ASP A 193 23.56 2.92 16.70
C ASP A 193 23.53 4.12 17.67
N LYS A 194 24.70 4.72 17.91
CA LYS A 194 24.86 5.89 18.79
C LYS A 194 24.00 7.10 18.36
N ARG A 195 23.66 7.18 17.08
CA ARG A 195 22.85 8.26 16.47
C ARG A 195 21.36 7.90 16.37
N ARG A 196 20.91 6.77 16.93
CA ARG A 196 19.50 6.31 16.85
C ARG A 196 18.48 7.37 17.22
N PHE A 197 18.74 8.18 18.25
CA PHE A 197 17.83 9.25 18.67
C PHE A 197 17.81 10.42 17.69
N ILE A 198 18.95 10.72 17.05
CA ILE A 198 19.02 11.75 15.98
C ILE A 198 18.21 11.27 14.78
N TYR A 199 18.35 10.00 14.38
CA TYR A 199 17.56 9.45 13.28
C TYR A 199 16.06 9.43 13.60
N LEU A 200 15.68 9.03 14.82
CA LEU A 200 14.28 9.03 15.25
C LEU A 200 13.69 10.44 15.24
N ALA A 201 14.32 11.38 15.96
CA ALA A 201 13.84 12.76 16.05
C ALA A 201 13.86 13.45 14.68
N GLY A 202 14.92 13.26 13.90
CA GLY A 202 15.06 13.80 12.56
C GLY A 202 14.00 13.27 11.59
N SER A 203 13.65 11.98 11.67
CA SER A 203 12.61 11.38 10.84
C SER A 203 11.22 11.91 11.19
N LEU A 204 10.91 12.00 12.48
CA LEU A 204 9.64 12.56 12.95
C LEU A 204 9.52 14.04 12.57
N LEU A 205 10.59 14.83 12.75
CA LEU A 205 10.62 16.23 12.36
C LEU A 205 10.46 16.40 10.85
N LEU A 206 11.14 15.57 10.04
CA LEU A 206 11.01 15.59 8.59
C LEU A 206 9.58 15.26 8.15
N PHE A 207 8.98 14.21 8.71
CA PHE A 207 7.58 13.85 8.44
C PHE A 207 6.64 15.00 8.76
N LEU A 208 6.73 15.55 9.97
CA LEU A 208 5.89 16.67 10.40
C LEU A 208 6.09 17.91 9.53
N SER A 209 7.32 18.17 9.09
CA SER A 209 7.63 19.29 8.20
C SER A 209 6.99 19.12 6.82
N VAL A 210 6.97 17.90 6.27
CA VAL A 210 6.27 17.60 5.01
C VAL A 210 4.76 17.81 5.17
N GLN A 211 4.17 17.33 6.27
CA GLN A 211 2.75 17.52 6.54
C GLN A 211 2.39 19.00 6.77
N ALA A 212 3.22 19.74 7.51
CA ALA A 212 3.04 21.17 7.73
C ALA A 212 3.17 21.96 6.43
N LEU A 213 4.15 21.63 5.58
CA LEU A 213 4.30 22.23 4.26
C LEU A 213 3.10 21.94 3.37
N SER A 214 2.58 20.70 3.40
CA SER A 214 1.36 20.33 2.67
C SER A 214 0.15 21.16 3.14
N PHE A 215 0.00 21.36 4.45
CA PHE A 215 -1.03 22.23 5.02
C PHE A 215 -0.87 23.69 4.61
N LEU A 216 0.36 24.24 4.63
CA LEU A 216 0.63 25.63 4.26
C LEU A 216 0.39 25.89 2.77
N LEU A 217 0.77 24.95 1.90
CA LEU A 217 0.61 25.08 0.45
C LEU A 217 -0.83 24.84 -0.01
N ALA A 218 -1.58 23.96 0.66
CA ALA A 218 -2.93 23.60 0.26
C ALA A 218 -3.85 23.38 1.48
N PRO A 219 -4.17 24.44 2.25
CA PRO A 219 -4.89 24.31 3.51
C PRO A 219 -6.30 23.74 3.33
N ASN A 220 -6.98 24.07 2.24
CA ASN A 220 -8.32 23.55 1.94
C ASN A 220 -8.29 22.04 1.67
N LEU A 221 -7.33 21.56 0.87
CA LEU A 221 -7.15 20.13 0.60
C LEU A 221 -6.79 19.36 1.88
N PHE A 222 -5.94 19.94 2.72
CA PHE A 222 -5.56 19.31 3.98
C PHE A 222 -6.74 19.20 4.95
N ARG A 223 -7.62 20.21 5.01
CA ARG A 223 -8.87 20.13 5.80
C ARG A 223 -9.84 19.09 5.23
N ALA A 224 -10.01 19.05 3.92
CA ALA A 224 -10.85 18.05 3.25
C ALA A 224 -10.35 16.61 3.55
N PHE A 225 -9.03 16.39 3.49
CA PHE A 225 -8.38 15.16 3.92
C PHE A 225 -8.73 14.77 5.36
N LEU A 226 -8.55 15.70 6.32
CA LEU A 226 -8.85 15.41 7.73
C LEU A 226 -10.34 15.10 7.95
N ASN A 227 -11.24 15.80 7.27
CA ASN A 227 -12.68 15.54 7.33
C ASN A 227 -13.02 14.16 6.76
N GLY A 228 -12.41 13.78 5.64
CA GLY A 228 -12.58 12.47 5.02
C GLY A 228 -12.13 11.33 5.93
N LEU A 229 -11.03 11.50 6.68
CA LEU A 229 -10.61 10.53 7.68
C LEU A 229 -11.60 10.41 8.86
N GLY A 230 -12.17 11.53 9.31
CA GLY A 230 -13.12 11.57 10.41
C GLY A 230 -14.48 10.91 10.10
N GLY A 231 -14.85 10.87 8.81
CA GLY A 231 -16.10 10.27 8.34
C GLY A 231 -16.06 8.76 8.07
N LEU A 232 -14.92 8.10 8.30
CA LEU A 232 -14.81 6.65 8.12
C LEU A 232 -15.41 5.91 9.30
N ASP A 233 -16.54 5.25 9.05
CA ASP A 233 -17.11 4.26 9.95
C ASP A 233 -17.04 2.87 9.30
N GLU A 234 -15.82 2.38 9.14
CA GLU A 234 -15.62 1.00 8.72
C GLU A 234 -15.85 0.10 9.95
N ARG A 235 -17.04 -0.49 10.09
CA ARG A 235 -17.40 -1.44 11.15
C ARG A 235 -17.83 -2.79 10.58
N GLY A 236 -18.02 -3.78 11.46
CA GLY A 236 -18.63 -5.06 11.12
C GLY A 236 -17.70 -6.27 11.19
N VAL A 237 -18.29 -7.46 11.10
CA VAL A 237 -17.69 -8.77 11.42
C VAL A 237 -16.45 -9.10 10.56
N VAL A 238 -16.35 -8.50 9.37
CA VAL A 238 -15.23 -8.70 8.44
C VAL A 238 -14.18 -7.59 8.52
N ASN A 239 -14.38 -6.56 9.36
CA ASN A 239 -13.38 -5.51 9.54
C ASN A 239 -12.38 -5.91 10.64
N PRO A 240 -11.10 -6.19 10.30
CA PRO A 240 -10.08 -6.54 11.29
C PRO A 240 -9.55 -5.34 12.09
N SER A 241 -10.11 -4.14 11.91
CA SER A 241 -9.66 -2.93 12.59
C SER A 241 -9.95 -3.00 14.10
N THR A 242 -8.89 -2.95 14.90
CA THR A 242 -8.98 -2.83 16.36
C THR A 242 -9.82 -1.61 16.77
N MET A 243 -9.79 -0.54 15.99
CA MET A 243 -10.59 0.66 16.28
C MET A 243 -12.08 0.42 16.06
N ALA A 244 -12.44 -0.33 15.01
CA ALA A 244 -13.82 -0.75 14.77
C ALA A 244 -14.32 -1.66 15.89
N MET A 245 -13.51 -2.66 16.27
CA MET A 245 -13.83 -3.55 17.39
C MET A 245 -14.01 -2.79 18.71
N LEU A 246 -13.14 -1.81 19.01
CA LEU A 246 -13.25 -1.00 20.22
C LEU A 246 -14.52 -0.14 20.23
N ARG A 247 -14.89 0.45 19.08
CA ARG A 247 -16.15 1.20 18.94
C ARG A 247 -17.36 0.29 19.09
N ASP A 248 -17.36 -0.85 18.40
CA ASP A 248 -18.43 -1.84 18.49
C ASP A 248 -18.60 -2.38 19.93
N LEU A 249 -17.50 -2.54 20.67
CA LEU A 249 -17.55 -2.91 22.09
C LEU A 249 -18.11 -1.81 22.97
N LEU A 250 -17.76 -0.54 22.74
CA LEU A 250 -18.26 0.59 23.53
C LEU A 250 -19.75 0.82 23.31
N ASP A 251 -20.21 0.70 22.06
CA ASP A 251 -21.62 0.88 21.69
C ASP A 251 -22.52 -0.27 22.18
N LEU A 252 -21.97 -1.42 22.56
CA LEU A 252 -22.72 -2.50 23.22
C LEU A 252 -23.09 -2.19 24.68
N TYR A 253 -22.49 -1.17 25.29
CA TYR A 253 -22.74 -0.74 26.66
C TYR A 253 -23.50 0.60 26.78
N GLU A 254 -23.93 1.17 25.65
CA GLU A 254 -24.90 2.28 25.59
C GLU A 254 -26.31 1.77 25.29
#